data_AF-A0A7S2MHL7-F1
#
_entry.id   AF-A0A7S2MHL7-F1
#
_cell.length_a   1.000
_cell.length_b   1.000
_cell.length_c   1.000
_cell.angle_alpha   90.00
_cell.angle_beta   90.00
_cell.angle_gamma   90.00
#
_symmetry.space_group_name_H-M   'P 1'
#
loop_
_entity.id
_entity.type
_entity.pdbx_description
1 polymer ?
#
loop_
_entity_poly.entity_id
_entity_poly.type
_entity_poly.pdbx_seq_one_letter_code
_entity_poly.pdbx_strand_id
1 'polypeptide(L)'
;PLSRASHSCARVPITFCRREILGASRGCSSSAMHIKQVIIRGFKTYKEQTSLDEDFSPGTNVVVGFNGAGKSNFFQAILFVLSDRYTSLRAETRKALLHEGAGQAVLTAYVEVILDNSDRRIPIDCDQVSIRRLIGVKKDDWLLDGQHSTKAEIFGLLEGAG
;
A
#
# COMPACT_ATOMS: atom_id res chain seq x y z
N PRO A 1 -12.96 -7.89 -45.20
CA PRO A 1 -11.84 -8.75 -44.78
C PRO A 1 -11.14 -8.19 -43.53
N LEU A 2 -11.45 -8.80 -42.37
CA LEU A 2 -10.63 -8.90 -41.14
C LEU A 2 -10.18 -7.58 -40.46
N SER A 3 -10.36 -7.31 -39.17
CA SER A 3 -10.76 -8.13 -38.02
C SER A 3 -11.05 -7.15 -36.87
N ARG A 4 -12.17 -7.36 -36.16
CA ARG A 4 -12.46 -6.74 -34.86
C ARG A 4 -11.52 -7.36 -33.81
N ALA A 5 -10.74 -6.54 -33.11
CA ALA A 5 -10.05 -6.96 -31.89
C ALA A 5 -10.73 -6.31 -30.68
N SER A 6 -11.58 -7.10 -30.04
CA SER A 6 -12.15 -6.91 -28.72
C SER A 6 -11.05 -6.98 -27.66
N HIS A 7 -10.83 -5.90 -26.91
CA HIS A 7 -10.05 -5.95 -25.66
C HIS A 7 -10.99 -5.85 -24.46
N SER A 8 -11.13 -7.01 -23.82
CA SER A 8 -11.82 -7.26 -22.56
C SER A 8 -11.29 -6.33 -21.46
N CYS A 9 -12.15 -5.41 -21.01
CA CYS A 9 -11.98 -4.70 -19.75
C CYS A 9 -12.22 -5.71 -18.61
N ALA A 10 -11.15 -6.20 -17.99
CA ALA A 10 -11.26 -7.01 -16.79
C ALA A 10 -11.65 -6.11 -15.61
N ARG A 11 -12.96 -6.00 -15.36
CA ARG A 11 -13.50 -5.56 -14.07
C ARG A 11 -13.34 -6.72 -13.09
N VAL A 12 -12.53 -6.53 -12.06
CA VAL A 12 -12.57 -7.37 -10.86
C VAL A 12 -13.35 -6.59 -9.81
N PRO A 13 -14.61 -6.94 -9.50
CA PRO A 13 -15.30 -6.40 -8.35
C PRO A 13 -14.88 -7.23 -7.13
N ILE A 14 -14.07 -6.66 -6.25
CA ILE A 14 -13.97 -7.16 -4.88
C ILE A 14 -15.06 -6.44 -4.09
N THR A 15 -16.27 -6.97 -4.14
CA THR A 15 -17.35 -6.57 -3.24
C THR A 15 -17.54 -7.70 -2.24
N PHE A 16 -16.90 -7.59 -1.07
CA PHE A 16 -17.25 -8.43 0.07
C PHE A 16 -18.26 -7.64 0.90
N CYS A 17 -19.54 -7.77 0.56
CA CYS A 17 -20.65 -7.25 1.36
C CYS A 17 -21.44 -8.45 1.87
N ARG A 18 -21.12 -8.90 3.09
CA ARG A 18 -21.91 -9.92 3.78
C ARG A 18 -23.17 -9.23 4.30
N ARG A 19 -24.32 -9.66 3.80
CA ARG A 19 -25.66 -9.25 4.23
C ARG A 19 -25.81 -9.34 5.75
N GLU A 20 -26.06 -8.22 6.40
CA GLU A 20 -26.93 -8.18 7.57
C GLU A 20 -28.24 -7.50 7.18
N ILE A 21 -29.30 -8.27 7.28
CA ILE A 21 -30.68 -7.82 7.15
C ILE A 21 -31.04 -7.25 8.52
N LEU A 22 -31.14 -5.92 8.65
CA LEU A 22 -32.01 -5.24 9.63
C LEU A 22 -32.11 -3.76 9.24
N GLY A 23 -33.35 -3.31 9.04
CA GLY A 23 -33.66 -1.97 8.59
C GLY A 23 -33.27 -0.90 9.61
N ALA A 24 -32.42 0.03 9.18
CA ALA A 24 -32.36 1.37 9.73
C ALA A 24 -31.86 2.30 8.62
N SER A 25 -32.73 3.20 8.19
CA SER A 25 -32.37 4.38 7.41
C SER A 25 -31.51 5.30 8.27
N ARG A 26 -30.21 5.02 8.32
CA ARG A 26 -29.18 5.98 8.75
C ARG A 26 -28.26 6.11 7.55
N GLY A 27 -28.03 7.35 7.10
CA GLY A 27 -27.03 7.62 6.08
C GLY A 27 -25.72 6.98 6.53
N CYS A 28 -25.30 5.93 5.83
CA CYS A 28 -24.11 5.18 6.15
C CYS A 28 -22.91 6.01 5.71
N SER A 29 -22.59 7.06 6.46
CA SER A 29 -21.24 7.61 6.47
C SER A 29 -20.39 6.77 7.41
N SER A 30 -20.35 5.45 7.19
CA SER A 30 -19.28 4.62 7.72
C SER A 30 -18.09 4.84 6.79
N SER A 31 -17.21 5.78 7.11
CA SER A 31 -15.90 5.85 6.47
C SER A 31 -15.18 4.54 6.80
N ALA A 32 -15.21 3.59 5.88
CA ALA A 32 -14.43 2.38 6.02
C ALA A 32 -12.94 2.75 6.04
N MET A 33 -12.15 2.02 6.83
CA MET A 33 -10.68 2.09 6.80
C MET A 33 -10.17 2.16 5.35
N HIS A 34 -9.39 3.20 5.06
CA HIS A 34 -8.79 3.44 3.74
C HIS A 34 -7.38 4.01 3.89
N ILE A 35 -6.60 3.95 2.83
CA ILE A 35 -5.27 4.58 2.78
C ILE A 35 -5.48 6.09 2.71
N LYS A 36 -4.86 6.86 3.62
CA LYS A 36 -4.85 8.34 3.60
C LYS A 36 -3.62 8.91 2.92
N GLN A 37 -2.48 8.24 3.05
CA GLN A 37 -1.22 8.73 2.53
C GLN A 37 -0.27 7.56 2.25
N VAL A 38 0.58 7.73 1.22
CA VAL A 38 1.68 6.81 0.95
C VAL A 38 2.97 7.60 0.77
N ILE A 39 4.00 7.25 1.54
CA ILE A 39 5.32 7.87 1.49
C ILE A 39 6.31 6.84 0.97
N ILE A 40 7.04 7.17 -0.10
CA ILE A 40 7.95 6.26 -0.78
C ILE A 40 9.32 6.93 -0.90
N ARG A 41 10.39 6.22 -0.56
CA ARG A 41 11.76 6.71 -0.76
C ARG A 41 12.72 5.58 -1.11
N GLY A 42 13.58 5.82 -2.10
CA GLY A 42 14.62 4.89 -2.53
C GLY A 42 14.10 3.61 -3.20
N PHE A 43 12.80 3.52 -3.51
CA PHE A 43 12.15 2.31 -4.02
C PHE A 43 11.98 2.36 -5.54
N LYS A 44 12.60 1.44 -6.27
CA LYS A 44 12.51 1.33 -7.73
C LYS A 44 12.75 2.65 -8.47
N THR A 45 11.71 3.27 -9.04
CA THR A 45 11.84 4.55 -9.76
C THR A 45 11.85 5.77 -8.83
N TYR A 46 11.48 5.60 -7.55
CA TYR A 46 11.38 6.68 -6.57
C TYR A 46 12.71 6.85 -5.81
N LYS A 47 13.60 7.70 -6.32
CA LYS A 47 14.89 7.98 -5.68
C LYS A 47 14.71 8.83 -4.42
N GLU A 48 14.03 9.96 -4.57
CA GLU A 48 13.75 10.91 -3.50
C GLU A 48 12.44 10.58 -2.79
N GLN A 49 12.23 11.19 -1.63
CA GLN A 49 11.00 11.01 -0.87
C GLN A 49 9.84 11.61 -1.65
N THR A 50 8.87 10.76 -1.99
CA THR A 50 7.61 11.15 -2.62
C THR A 50 6.49 10.85 -1.63
N SER A 51 5.83 11.89 -1.14
CA SER A 51 4.56 11.78 -0.42
C SER A 51 3.44 11.97 -1.43
N LEU A 52 2.65 10.92 -1.65
CA LEU A 52 1.43 11.02 -2.45
C LEU A 52 0.30 11.42 -1.50
N ASP A 53 -0.40 12.48 -1.91
CA ASP A 53 -1.13 13.46 -1.09
C ASP A 53 -2.07 12.88 -0.02
N GLU A 54 -2.38 13.71 0.97
CA GLU A 54 -3.13 13.41 2.20
C GLU A 54 -4.64 13.16 2.00
N ASP A 55 -5.13 13.24 0.75
CA ASP A 55 -6.56 13.25 0.40
C ASP A 55 -6.98 12.07 -0.51
N PHE A 56 -6.44 10.88 -0.29
CA PHE A 56 -7.03 9.68 -0.89
C PHE A 56 -8.50 9.57 -0.46
N SER A 57 -9.41 9.58 -1.44
CA SER A 57 -10.83 9.45 -1.16
C SER A 57 -11.15 8.03 -0.67
N PRO A 58 -12.06 7.87 0.32
CA PRO A 58 -12.57 6.55 0.68
C PRO A 58 -13.39 5.90 -0.44
N GLY A 59 -13.75 6.64 -1.49
CA GLY A 59 -14.48 6.15 -2.64
C GLY A 59 -13.58 5.57 -3.73
N THR A 60 -13.31 6.36 -4.77
CA THR A 60 -12.55 5.91 -5.94
C THR A 60 -11.41 6.86 -6.22
N ASN A 61 -10.20 6.31 -6.33
CA ASN A 61 -8.98 7.04 -6.67
C ASN A 61 -8.47 6.55 -8.02
N VAL A 62 -8.06 7.48 -8.89
CA VAL A 62 -7.55 7.16 -10.23
C VAL A 62 -6.10 7.61 -10.35
N VAL A 63 -5.20 6.67 -10.62
CA VAL A 63 -3.78 6.95 -10.84
C VAL A 63 -3.52 7.08 -12.35
N VAL A 64 -3.17 8.28 -12.79
CA VAL A 64 -2.87 8.60 -14.20
C VAL A 64 -1.42 9.06 -14.38
N GLY A 65 -0.90 8.96 -15.60
CA GLY A 65 0.45 9.42 -15.95
C GLY A 65 1.01 8.75 -17.19
N PHE A 66 2.12 9.27 -17.73
CA PHE A 66 2.77 8.73 -18.92
C PHE A 66 3.36 7.32 -18.72
N ASN A 67 3.66 6.64 -19.82
CA ASN A 67 4.40 5.37 -19.77
C ASN A 67 5.79 5.61 -19.17
N GLY A 68 6.19 4.77 -18.22
CA GLY A 68 7.45 4.92 -17.48
C GLY A 68 7.40 5.85 -16.27
N ALA A 69 6.29 6.55 -15.99
CA ALA A 69 6.17 7.46 -14.84
C ALA A 69 6.17 6.79 -13.45
N GLY A 70 6.33 5.46 -13.37
CA GLY A 70 6.40 4.73 -12.09
C GLY A 70 5.07 4.22 -11.53
N LYS A 71 3.94 4.37 -12.23
CA LYS A 71 2.61 3.91 -11.76
C LYS A 71 2.57 2.45 -11.30
N SER A 72 3.16 1.52 -12.05
CA SER A 72 3.22 0.11 -11.64
C SER A 72 4.11 -0.10 -10.40
N ASN A 73 5.16 0.72 -10.25
CA ASN A 73 6.04 0.69 -9.08
C ASN A 73 5.33 1.26 -7.84
N PHE A 74 4.43 2.24 -8.01
CA PHE A 74 3.58 2.75 -6.93
C PHE A 74 2.72 1.62 -6.30
N PHE A 75 1.99 0.87 -7.12
CA PHE A 75 1.20 -0.27 -6.60
C PHE A 75 2.08 -1.36 -5.99
N GLN A 76 3.28 -1.59 -6.55
CA GLN A 76 4.25 -2.51 -5.94
C GLN A 76 4.79 -2.02 -4.61
N ALA A 77 4.93 -0.70 -4.40
CA ALA A 77 5.32 -0.12 -3.12
C ALA A 77 4.25 -0.36 -2.05
N ILE A 78 2.96 -0.16 -2.38
CA ILE A 78 1.85 -0.47 -1.48
C ILE A 78 1.82 -1.96 -1.13
N LEU A 79 1.90 -2.83 -2.14
CA LEU A 79 1.93 -4.28 -1.94
C LEU A 79 3.17 -4.73 -1.14
N PHE A 80 4.29 -4.03 -1.27
CA PHE A 80 5.50 -4.33 -0.52
C PHE A 80 5.30 -4.17 1.00
N VAL A 81 4.43 -3.25 1.43
CA VAL A 81 4.08 -3.08 2.86
C VAL A 81 2.96 -4.02 3.28
N LEU A 82 1.86 -4.06 2.51
CA LEU A 82 0.62 -4.71 2.95
C LEU A 82 0.52 -6.21 2.61
N SER A 83 1.41 -6.74 1.76
CA SER A 83 1.36 -8.15 1.33
C SER A 83 2.54 -8.98 1.85
N ASP A 84 2.24 -10.23 2.12
CA ASP A 84 3.19 -11.30 2.46
C ASP A 84 4.13 -11.70 1.31
N ARG A 85 3.78 -11.39 0.06
CA ARG A 85 4.54 -11.78 -1.15
C ARG A 85 6.01 -11.37 -1.14
N TYR A 86 6.36 -10.34 -0.37
CA TYR A 86 7.70 -9.78 -0.33
C TYR A 86 8.51 -10.21 0.90
N THR A 87 8.15 -11.27 1.62
CA THR A 87 8.85 -11.56 2.90
C THR A 87 10.06 -12.48 2.76
N SER A 88 10.08 -13.35 1.75
CA SER A 88 11.19 -14.26 1.49
C SER A 88 11.94 -13.88 0.22
N LEU A 89 12.51 -12.68 0.22
CA LEU A 89 13.23 -12.14 -0.95
C LEU A 89 14.66 -12.65 -1.01
N ARG A 90 15.04 -13.19 -2.17
CA ARG A 90 16.43 -13.46 -2.54
C ARG A 90 17.22 -12.15 -2.67
N ALA A 91 18.53 -12.23 -2.55
CA ALA A 91 19.42 -11.07 -2.59
C ALA A 91 19.25 -10.26 -3.90
N GLU A 92 19.08 -10.93 -5.05
CA GLU A 92 18.89 -10.24 -6.32
C GLU A 92 17.56 -9.47 -6.35
N THR A 93 16.49 -10.09 -5.82
CA THR A 93 15.17 -9.46 -5.77
C THR A 93 15.15 -8.27 -4.80
N ARG A 94 15.84 -8.36 -3.66
CA ARG A 94 15.99 -7.23 -2.73
C ARG A 94 16.68 -6.04 -3.41
N LYS A 95 17.79 -6.30 -4.11
CA LYS A 95 18.52 -5.27 -4.86
C LYS A 95 17.63 -4.62 -5.92
N ALA A 96 16.83 -5.41 -6.63
CA ALA A 96 15.89 -4.91 -7.64
C ALA A 96 14.72 -4.06 -7.09
N LEU A 97 14.49 -4.05 -5.77
CA LEU A 97 13.54 -3.13 -5.13
C LEU A 97 14.17 -1.77 -4.78
N LEU A 98 15.49 -1.71 -4.65
CA LEU A 98 16.22 -0.46 -4.44
C LEU A 98 16.30 0.31 -5.75
N HIS A 99 16.34 1.65 -5.65
CA HIS A 99 16.49 2.49 -6.82
C HIS A 99 17.86 2.29 -7.49
N GLU A 100 17.82 1.95 -8.78
CA GLU A 100 18.99 1.90 -9.65
C GLU A 100 18.90 3.05 -10.66
N GLY A 101 19.91 3.93 -10.65
CA GLY A 101 19.96 5.12 -11.48
C GLY A 101 21.30 5.83 -11.40
N ALA A 102 21.44 6.95 -12.13
CA ALA A 102 22.66 7.74 -12.10
C ALA A 102 22.89 8.39 -10.71
N GLY A 103 24.14 8.35 -10.24
CA GLY A 103 24.57 8.92 -8.97
C GLY A 103 24.90 7.86 -7.92
N GLN A 104 24.81 8.25 -6.64
CA GLN A 104 25.10 7.35 -5.53
C GLN A 104 24.09 6.20 -5.45
N ALA A 105 24.61 4.99 -5.22
CA ALA A 105 23.78 3.80 -5.04
C ALA A 105 22.92 3.94 -3.77
N VAL A 106 21.62 3.70 -3.92
CA VAL A 106 20.68 3.68 -2.81
C VAL A 106 20.83 2.34 -2.07
N LEU A 107 21.29 2.39 -0.82
CA LEU A 107 21.53 1.19 0.00
C LEU A 107 20.30 0.76 0.81
N THR A 108 19.35 1.69 1.02
CA THR A 108 18.13 1.49 1.79
C THR A 108 16.97 2.20 1.14
N ALA A 109 15.80 1.56 1.20
CA ALA A 109 14.52 2.12 0.77
C ALA A 109 13.49 1.94 1.87
N TYR A 110 12.45 2.76 1.86
CA TYR A 110 11.29 2.52 2.69
C TYR A 110 10.01 2.93 1.99
N VAL A 111 8.93 2.28 2.42
CA VAL A 111 7.57 2.63 2.07
C VAL A 111 6.77 2.70 3.36
N GLU A 112 6.00 3.77 3.50
CA GLU A 112 5.08 3.97 4.60
C GLU A 112 3.67 4.18 4.05
N VAL A 113 2.72 3.47 4.63
CA VAL A 113 1.30 3.58 4.32
C VAL A 113 0.61 4.06 5.58
N ILE A 114 -0.11 5.18 5.47
CA ILE A 114 -0.92 5.73 6.55
C ILE A 114 -2.37 5.37 6.28
N LEU A 115 -3.00 4.69 7.23
CA LEU A 115 -4.38 4.23 7.16
C LEU A 115 -5.26 5.11 8.06
N ASP A 116 -6.48 5.38 7.61
CA ASP A 116 -7.53 5.94 8.44
C ASP A 116 -8.12 4.82 9.32
N ASN A 117 -8.01 4.97 10.63
CA ASN A 117 -8.53 4.04 11.64
C ASN A 117 -9.66 4.67 12.45
N SER A 118 -10.40 5.64 11.89
CA SER A 118 -11.52 6.30 12.58
C SER A 118 -12.65 5.32 12.94
N ASP A 119 -12.76 4.21 12.20
CA ASP A 119 -13.72 3.12 12.46
C ASP A 119 -13.22 2.08 13.49
N ARG A 120 -12.00 2.25 14.02
CA ARG A 120 -11.39 1.44 15.09
C ARG A 120 -11.34 -0.06 14.79
N ARG A 121 -11.17 -0.41 13.51
CA ARG A 121 -10.94 -1.80 13.08
C ARG A 121 -9.60 -2.33 13.55
N ILE A 122 -8.56 -1.49 13.51
CA ILE A 122 -7.28 -1.82 14.11
C ILE A 122 -7.38 -1.45 15.60
N PRO A 123 -7.05 -2.37 16.53
CA PRO A 123 -7.18 -2.16 17.97
C PRO A 123 -6.08 -1.25 18.54
N ILE A 124 -5.91 -0.07 17.94
CA ILE A 124 -4.98 0.99 18.34
C ILE A 124 -5.83 2.23 18.63
N ASP A 125 -5.54 2.90 19.75
CA ASP A 125 -6.26 4.10 20.16
C ASP A 125 -5.78 5.36 19.40
N CYS A 126 -5.75 5.29 18.07
CA CYS A 126 -5.39 6.39 17.17
C CYS A 126 -6.32 6.38 15.95
N ASP A 127 -6.71 7.57 15.49
CA ASP A 127 -7.52 7.75 14.27
C ASP A 127 -6.71 7.50 13.00
N GLN A 128 -5.39 7.45 13.09
CA GLN A 128 -4.49 7.13 11.99
C GLN A 128 -3.45 6.13 12.47
N VAL A 129 -3.13 5.17 11.60
CA VAL A 129 -2.10 4.16 11.87
C VAL A 129 -1.09 4.20 10.73
N SER A 130 0.18 4.39 11.06
CA SER A 130 1.28 4.38 10.10
C SER A 130 2.00 3.04 10.12
N ILE A 131 2.11 2.41 8.95
CA ILE A 131 2.84 1.15 8.77
C ILE A 131 4.00 1.44 7.83
N ARG A 132 5.22 1.39 8.34
CA ARG A 132 6.44 1.61 7.57
C ARG A 132 7.26 0.34 7.49
N ARG A 133 7.64 -0.04 6.26
CA ARG A 133 8.60 -1.11 6.00
C ARG A 133 9.87 -0.54 5.39
N LEU A 134 11.00 -0.80 6.03
CA LEU A 134 12.34 -0.49 5.52
C LEU A 134 12.92 -1.76 4.90
N ILE A 135 13.59 -1.60 3.76
CA ILE A 135 14.38 -2.65 3.12
C ILE A 135 15.79 -2.13 2.90
N GLY A 136 16.75 -2.87 3.43
CA GLY A 136 18.15 -2.75 3.09
C GLY A 136 18.64 -3.98 2.34
N VAL A 137 19.91 -3.93 1.92
CA VAL A 137 20.56 -5.02 1.20
C VAL A 137 20.52 -6.34 2.01
N LYS A 138 20.62 -6.28 3.34
CA LYS A 138 20.76 -7.46 4.21
C LYS A 138 19.56 -7.72 5.11
N LYS A 139 18.83 -6.69 5.52
CA LYS A 139 17.75 -6.80 6.51
C LYS A 139 16.57 -5.90 6.15
N ASP A 140 15.43 -6.27 6.69
CA ASP A 140 14.19 -5.51 6.60
C ASP A 140 13.77 -5.17 8.03
N ASP A 141 13.32 -3.94 8.24
CA ASP A 141 12.79 -3.48 9.53
C ASP A 141 11.35 -3.02 9.34
N TRP A 142 10.51 -3.25 10.35
CA TRP A 142 9.12 -2.83 10.36
C TRP A 142 8.86 -1.85 11.50
N LEU A 143 8.10 -0.81 11.21
CA LEU A 143 7.65 0.16 12.19
C LEU A 143 6.14 0.32 12.12
N LEU A 144 5.53 0.42 13.28
CA LEU A 144 4.13 0.78 13.51
C LEU A 144 4.12 2.10 14.28
N ASP A 145 3.53 3.15 13.74
CA ASP A 145 3.48 4.50 14.33
C ASP A 145 4.87 5.02 14.76
N GLY A 146 5.90 4.69 13.97
CA GLY A 146 7.29 5.05 14.22
C GLY A 146 8.02 4.20 15.27
N GLN A 147 7.35 3.24 15.92
CA GLN A 147 7.95 2.28 16.85
C GLN A 147 8.34 0.99 16.13
N HIS A 148 9.45 0.36 16.53
CA HIS A 148 9.85 -0.93 15.97
C HIS A 148 8.85 -2.02 16.36
N SER A 149 8.38 -2.77 15.37
CA SER A 149 7.45 -3.88 15.55
C SER A 149 7.87 -5.09 14.72
N THR A 150 7.29 -6.25 15.01
CA THR A 150 7.53 -7.44 14.20
C THR A 150 6.55 -7.51 13.04
N LYS A 151 6.96 -8.19 11.95
CA LYS A 151 6.03 -8.50 10.84
C LYS A 151 4.77 -9.22 11.36
N ALA A 152 4.94 -10.19 12.27
CA ALA A 152 3.83 -11.00 12.76
C ALA A 152 2.79 -10.15 13.50
N GLU A 153 3.22 -9.19 14.32
CA GLU A 153 2.32 -8.23 14.99
C GLU A 153 1.52 -7.40 13.98
N ILE A 154 2.20 -6.78 13.01
CA ILE A 154 1.55 -5.92 12.01
C ILE A 154 0.53 -6.72 11.19
N PHE A 155 0.90 -7.90 10.72
CA PHE A 155 -0.02 -8.73 9.94
C PHE A 155 -1.18 -9.26 10.80
N GLY A 156 -0.94 -9.59 12.07
CA GLY A 156 -2.02 -9.97 12.99
C GLY A 156 -3.03 -8.84 13.22
N LEU A 157 -2.56 -7.59 13.28
CA LEU A 157 -3.44 -6.41 13.34
C LEU A 157 -4.25 -6.21 12.06
N LEU A 158 -3.62 -6.38 10.89
CA LEU A 158 -4.29 -6.26 9.60
C LEU A 158 -5.32 -7.38 9.37
N GLU A 159 -5.00 -8.62 9.74
CA GLU A 159 -5.92 -9.76 9.66
C GLU A 159 -7.16 -9.55 10.56
N GLY A 160 -6.98 -8.92 11.73
CA GLY A 160 -8.09 -8.56 12.61
C GLY A 160 -9.01 -7.45 12.06
N ALA A 161 -8.49 -6.60 11.17
CA ALA A 161 -9.21 -5.47 10.59
C ALA A 161 -10.06 -5.83 9.34
N GLY A 162 -9.78 -6.97 8.70
CA GLY A 162 -10.61 -7.56 7.62
C GLY A 162 -9.87 -7.87 6.33
#